data_AF-A0A3M7I5G9-F1
#
_entry.id   AF-A0A3M7I5G9-F1
#
_cell.length_a   1.000
_cell.length_b   1.000
_cell.length_c   1.000
_cell.angle_alpha   90.00
_cell.angle_beta   90.00
_cell.angle_gamma   90.00
#
_symmetry.space_group_name_H-M   'P 1'
#
loop_
_entity.id
_entity.type
_entity.pdbx_description
1 polymer ?
#
loop_
_entity_poly.entity_id
_entity_poly.type
_entity_poly.pdbx_seq_one_letter_code
_entity_poly.pdbx_strand_id
1 'polypeptide(L)'
;MPPDLADPSPEVSITLFQLQRPSRPRLSDSRSSLSITLQRDNAKATVATRQGKMAGDKDHSYEREFAEQRDDYHDPAAGETPENMSVGRYLATRIPTLKPPMDKVDNPFKVLSLLNLKQWMFFLVAFLAWTWDSFDFFTVSLTVSELAEEFDRSTKDITWGITLVLMLRSVGAIIFGVAADRWGRKWPFVANNVLFIVLELGTGFCQTYEQFLGIRAVYGIAMGGLYGNAAATAIEDVPEKARGIISGMLQQGYAFGYLLAAAFARGLVGTTSHGWRPLFWFGACPPVLFIVFRLCLPETDSFIERQRVRESGDNVGKTFLTEGKVALKRHWMLLIYMVLIMAGFNFMSHGSQDLYPTMLENQFNFGPDLVTITQVVANLGAMTGGTLVGYCSQIFGRRFSIIVMSIIGGALLYPYGFISNKNVIAAAFFEQFCVQGAWGVIPIYLMELSPGSFRTFVVGTSYQLGNLVSSASSTIEATIGERFPLPSKTVDGETVKRYEYGIVIAIFMACVFGYVIILTILGPEYKDRHMGVAHDHDLEEAAGSNAVDQVAHAPGHRRTSTEDQIEKA
;
A
#
# COMPACT_ATOMS: atom_id res chain seq x y z
N MET A 1 -8.76 52.84 -37.04
CA MET A 1 -7.98 53.31 -38.20
C MET A 1 -6.67 52.53 -38.18
N PRO A 2 -6.31 51.85 -39.29
CA PRO A 2 -5.39 50.68 -39.36
C PRO A 2 -3.98 51.17 -39.83
N PRO A 3 -3.01 50.41 -40.42
CA PRO A 3 -3.04 49.19 -41.29
C PRO A 3 -2.05 48.07 -40.85
N ASP A 4 -2.04 46.78 -41.24
CA ASP A 4 -2.41 45.94 -42.42
C ASP A 4 -1.54 46.05 -43.69
N LEU A 5 -1.01 44.89 -44.17
CA LEU A 5 -0.54 44.49 -45.53
C LEU A 5 0.53 43.37 -45.38
N ALA A 6 0.25 42.08 -45.64
CA ALA A 6 0.01 41.36 -46.91
C ALA A 6 1.28 40.94 -47.70
N ASP A 7 1.44 39.61 -47.83
CA ASP A 7 2.03 38.69 -48.85
C ASP A 7 2.74 39.28 -50.11
N PRO A 8 3.67 38.59 -50.85
CA PRO A 8 3.45 37.25 -51.43
C PRO A 8 4.67 36.30 -51.58
N SER A 9 4.34 35.03 -51.87
CA SER A 9 5.19 33.99 -52.50
C SER A 9 5.77 34.41 -53.87
N PRO A 10 6.76 33.64 -54.40
CA PRO A 10 6.47 32.89 -55.64
C PRO A 10 7.13 31.51 -55.75
N GLU A 11 6.48 30.64 -56.52
CA GLU A 11 6.99 29.38 -57.10
C GLU A 11 7.94 29.61 -58.31
N VAL A 12 8.64 28.54 -58.71
CA VAL A 12 8.84 28.04 -60.11
C VAL A 12 10.29 27.79 -60.60
N SER A 13 10.57 26.49 -60.84
CA SER A 13 11.33 25.80 -61.92
C SER A 13 12.87 25.77 -62.00
N ILE A 14 13.52 24.58 -61.97
CA ILE A 14 13.80 23.52 -63.00
C ILE A 14 15.24 23.65 -63.54
N THR A 15 16.05 22.57 -63.41
CA THR A 15 16.98 22.02 -64.44
C THR A 15 17.38 20.60 -63.98
N LEU A 16 16.78 19.50 -64.44
CA LEU A 16 17.02 18.73 -65.68
C LEU A 16 18.46 18.17 -65.85
N PHE A 17 18.63 16.87 -65.56
CA PHE A 17 19.64 16.03 -66.19
C PHE A 17 18.97 14.71 -66.61
N GLN A 18 19.02 14.46 -67.92
CA GLN A 18 18.44 13.32 -68.65
C GLN A 18 19.56 12.57 -69.37
N LEU A 19 19.22 11.39 -69.88
CA LEU A 19 19.96 10.43 -70.71
C LEU A 19 20.68 9.33 -69.89
N GLN A 20 20.50 8.03 -70.14
CA GLN A 20 20.10 7.34 -71.38
C GLN A 20 19.64 5.90 -71.06
N ARG A 21 18.55 5.43 -71.67
CA ARG A 21 18.14 4.01 -71.66
C ARG A 21 18.78 3.27 -72.85
N PRO A 22 19.16 1.99 -72.71
CA PRO A 22 19.19 1.08 -73.83
C PRO A 22 17.93 0.19 -73.91
N SER A 23 17.63 -0.14 -75.15
CA SER A 23 16.53 -0.87 -75.76
C SER A 23 16.33 -2.32 -75.28
N ARG A 24 15.06 -2.76 -75.24
CA ARG A 24 14.64 -4.18 -75.16
C ARG A 24 14.82 -4.88 -76.51
N PRO A 25 15.08 -6.19 -76.53
CA PRO A 25 14.51 -7.10 -77.51
C PRO A 25 13.32 -7.88 -76.90
N ARG A 26 12.27 -8.10 -77.71
CA ARG A 26 11.25 -9.13 -77.48
C ARG A 26 11.79 -10.44 -78.05
N LEU A 27 11.63 -11.55 -77.32
CA LEU A 27 11.40 -12.90 -77.87
C LEU A 27 10.83 -13.82 -76.76
N SER A 28 9.71 -14.45 -77.13
CA SER A 28 9.12 -15.73 -76.66
C SER A 28 9.92 -16.57 -75.64
N ASP A 29 9.30 -16.96 -74.52
CA ASP A 29 8.73 -18.32 -74.37
C ASP A 29 8.21 -18.60 -72.95
N SER A 30 7.02 -19.18 -72.92
CA SER A 30 6.37 -19.80 -71.77
C SER A 30 7.16 -21.05 -71.36
N ARG A 31 7.79 -21.06 -70.16
CA ARG A 31 8.06 -22.25 -69.30
C ARG A 31 8.98 -22.06 -68.06
N SER A 32 9.27 -20.84 -67.59
CA SER A 32 10.22 -20.64 -66.47
C SER A 32 9.64 -20.08 -65.16
N SER A 33 8.31 -19.96 -65.02
CA SER A 33 7.66 -19.40 -63.82
C SER A 33 7.39 -20.41 -62.70
N LEU A 34 7.38 -21.71 -62.98
CA LEU A 34 7.14 -22.74 -61.95
C LEU A 34 8.41 -23.13 -61.16
N SER A 35 9.59 -23.10 -61.78
CA SER A 35 10.85 -23.52 -61.15
C SER A 35 11.39 -22.49 -60.14
N ILE A 36 11.18 -21.20 -60.42
CA ILE A 36 11.65 -20.09 -59.56
C ILE A 36 10.76 -19.92 -58.32
N THR A 37 9.48 -20.30 -58.41
CA THR A 37 8.54 -20.25 -57.29
C THR A 37 8.82 -21.40 -56.29
N LEU A 38 9.08 -22.62 -56.79
CA LEU A 38 9.46 -23.77 -55.95
C LEU A 38 10.84 -23.62 -55.27
N GLN A 39 11.82 -22.99 -55.93
CA GLN A 39 13.12 -22.70 -55.29
C GLN A 39 13.04 -21.60 -54.23
N ARG A 40 12.15 -20.61 -54.39
CA ARG A 40 11.91 -19.58 -53.37
C ARG A 40 11.21 -20.12 -52.13
N ASP A 41 10.28 -21.06 -52.30
CA ASP A 41 9.56 -21.65 -51.17
C ASP A 41 10.42 -22.63 -50.38
N ASN A 42 11.29 -23.42 -51.03
CA ASN A 42 12.27 -24.27 -50.34
C ASN A 42 13.39 -23.48 -49.64
N ALA A 43 13.82 -22.35 -50.21
CA ALA A 43 14.79 -21.47 -49.55
C ALA A 43 14.18 -20.76 -48.33
N LYS A 44 12.91 -20.34 -48.39
CA LYS A 44 12.18 -19.78 -47.25
C LYS A 44 11.91 -20.81 -46.16
N ALA A 45 11.57 -22.05 -46.53
CA ALA A 45 11.39 -23.14 -45.57
C ALA A 45 12.72 -23.46 -44.85
N THR A 46 13.83 -23.55 -45.58
CA THR A 46 15.16 -23.86 -45.00
C THR A 46 15.67 -22.75 -44.07
N VAL A 47 15.41 -21.47 -44.41
CA VAL A 47 15.74 -20.33 -43.53
C VAL A 47 14.82 -20.28 -42.30
N ALA A 48 13.53 -20.58 -42.44
CA ALA A 48 12.60 -20.67 -41.31
C ALA A 48 12.96 -21.83 -40.36
N THR A 49 13.38 -22.98 -40.88
CA THR A 49 13.85 -24.10 -40.04
C THR A 49 15.18 -23.80 -39.35
N ARG A 50 16.09 -23.04 -39.99
CA ARG A 50 17.36 -22.60 -39.37
C ARG A 50 17.17 -21.49 -38.33
N GLN A 51 16.24 -20.56 -38.55
CA GLN A 51 15.87 -19.55 -37.57
C GLN A 51 15.09 -20.17 -36.40
N GLY A 52 14.21 -21.14 -36.64
CA GLY A 52 13.55 -21.92 -35.60
C GLY A 52 14.52 -22.77 -34.77
N LYS A 53 15.54 -23.36 -35.40
CA LYS A 53 16.61 -24.09 -34.66
C LYS A 53 17.54 -23.16 -33.87
N MET A 54 17.89 -21.97 -34.37
CA MET A 54 18.71 -21.01 -33.61
C MET A 54 17.92 -20.25 -32.53
N ALA A 55 16.60 -20.13 -32.65
CA ALA A 55 15.72 -19.63 -31.59
C ALA A 55 15.57 -20.69 -30.49
N GLY A 56 15.31 -21.96 -30.84
CA GLY A 56 15.22 -23.06 -29.88
C GLY A 56 16.51 -23.36 -29.12
N ASP A 57 17.69 -23.20 -29.75
CA ASP A 57 18.99 -23.39 -29.08
C ASP A 57 19.33 -22.24 -28.12
N LYS A 58 18.79 -21.04 -28.37
CA LYS A 58 18.92 -19.88 -27.46
C LYS A 58 17.92 -19.95 -26.31
N ASP A 59 16.67 -20.35 -26.57
CA ASP A 59 15.67 -20.59 -25.52
C ASP A 59 16.13 -21.70 -24.57
N HIS A 60 16.73 -22.79 -25.09
CA HIS A 60 17.28 -23.82 -24.23
C HIS A 60 18.56 -23.41 -23.48
N SER A 61 19.33 -22.42 -23.97
CA SER A 61 20.45 -21.85 -23.22
C SER A 61 19.98 -20.89 -22.11
N TYR A 62 18.90 -20.14 -22.37
CA TYR A 62 18.25 -19.29 -21.38
C TYR A 62 17.54 -20.14 -20.32
N GLU A 63 16.74 -21.13 -20.71
CA GLU A 63 16.11 -22.09 -19.79
C GLU A 63 17.12 -22.88 -18.99
N ARG A 64 18.31 -23.21 -19.54
CA ARG A 64 19.39 -23.83 -18.75
C ARG A 64 20.06 -22.86 -17.79
N GLU A 65 20.32 -21.61 -18.16
CA GLU A 65 20.80 -20.59 -17.21
C GLU A 65 19.75 -20.30 -16.11
N PHE A 66 18.46 -20.32 -16.43
CA PHE A 66 17.36 -20.12 -15.49
C PHE A 66 17.05 -21.36 -14.62
N ALA A 67 17.30 -22.57 -15.13
CA ALA A 67 17.25 -23.80 -14.35
C ALA A 67 18.48 -23.94 -13.45
N GLU A 68 19.67 -23.59 -13.94
CA GLU A 68 20.90 -23.56 -13.13
C GLU A 68 20.87 -22.45 -12.06
N GLN A 69 20.15 -21.34 -12.26
CA GLN A 69 19.89 -20.33 -11.21
C GLN A 69 18.78 -20.72 -10.22
N ARG A 70 17.95 -21.72 -10.52
CA ARG A 70 16.90 -22.23 -9.60
C ARG A 70 17.45 -23.21 -8.55
N ASP A 71 18.61 -23.81 -8.80
CA ASP A 71 19.21 -24.79 -7.89
C ASP A 71 20.08 -24.17 -6.77
N ASP A 72 20.30 -22.85 -6.77
CA ASP A 72 21.20 -22.19 -5.81
C ASP A 72 20.49 -21.57 -4.59
N TYR A 73 19.16 -21.66 -4.50
CA TYR A 73 18.41 -21.36 -3.27
C TYR A 73 17.89 -22.65 -2.63
N HIS A 74 18.83 -23.47 -2.17
CA HIS A 74 18.52 -24.44 -1.13
C HIS A 74 18.33 -23.68 0.19
N ASP A 75 17.08 -23.33 0.52
CA ASP A 75 16.72 -23.11 1.92
C ASP A 75 16.89 -24.45 2.64
N PRO A 76 17.84 -24.60 3.59
CA PRO A 76 17.99 -25.84 4.35
C PRO A 76 16.78 -26.13 5.27
N ALA A 77 15.78 -25.24 5.31
CA ALA A 77 14.47 -25.43 5.94
C ALA A 77 13.33 -25.76 4.96
N ALA A 78 13.59 -25.90 3.65
CA ALA A 78 12.56 -26.16 2.62
C ALA A 78 11.77 -27.49 2.78
N GLY A 79 12.11 -28.32 3.78
CA GLY A 79 11.38 -29.56 4.09
C GLY A 79 10.44 -29.47 5.31
N GLU A 80 10.51 -28.43 6.13
CA GLU A 80 9.70 -28.30 7.35
C GLU A 80 9.00 -26.94 7.39
N THR A 81 7.66 -26.94 7.37
CA THR A 81 6.90 -25.74 7.71
C THR A 81 7.33 -25.25 9.10
N PRO A 82 7.40 -23.93 9.38
CA PRO A 82 7.83 -23.41 10.68
C PRO A 82 6.99 -23.90 11.87
N GLU A 83 5.86 -24.55 11.60
CA GLU A 83 5.00 -25.28 12.53
C GLU A 83 5.65 -26.51 13.15
N ASN A 84 6.62 -27.13 12.46
CA ASN A 84 7.29 -28.36 12.90
C ASN A 84 8.66 -28.12 13.53
N MET A 85 9.13 -26.86 13.57
CA MET A 85 10.46 -26.53 14.09
C MET A 85 10.44 -26.24 15.60
N SER A 86 11.42 -26.81 16.32
CA SER A 86 11.70 -26.44 17.71
C SER A 86 12.09 -24.96 17.83
N VAL A 87 11.66 -24.29 18.91
CA VAL A 87 11.88 -22.85 19.16
C VAL A 87 13.36 -22.45 19.01
N GLY A 88 14.30 -23.28 19.46
CA GLY A 88 15.73 -23.00 19.33
C GLY A 88 16.24 -23.06 17.88
N ARG A 89 15.70 -23.97 17.07
CA ARG A 89 16.04 -24.11 15.64
C ARG A 89 15.36 -23.03 14.80
N TYR A 90 14.15 -22.65 15.19
CA TYR A 90 13.45 -21.48 14.63
C TYR A 90 14.27 -20.20 14.85
N LEU A 91 14.71 -19.92 16.08
CA LEU A 91 15.53 -18.72 16.35
C LEU A 91 16.89 -18.76 15.63
N ALA A 92 17.52 -19.93 15.52
CA ALA A 92 18.80 -20.09 14.83
C ALA A 92 18.72 -19.86 13.31
N THR A 93 17.58 -20.16 12.67
CA THR A 93 17.38 -19.94 11.23
C THR A 93 17.09 -18.50 10.87
N ARG A 94 16.71 -17.65 11.83
CA ARG A 94 16.32 -16.25 11.58
C ARG A 94 17.48 -15.36 11.16
N ILE A 95 18.63 -15.49 11.81
CA ILE A 95 19.82 -14.68 11.49
C ILE A 95 20.37 -15.01 10.07
N PRO A 96 20.45 -16.27 9.63
CA PRO A 96 20.77 -16.62 8.24
C PRO A 96 19.75 -16.10 7.21
N THR A 97 18.45 -16.18 7.49
CA THR A 97 17.40 -15.67 6.58
C THR A 97 17.37 -14.14 6.43
N LEU A 98 18.10 -13.41 7.28
CA LEU A 98 18.27 -11.96 7.13
C LEU A 98 19.24 -11.57 6.01
N LYS A 99 19.98 -12.52 5.42
CA LYS A 99 20.85 -12.24 4.28
C LYS A 99 19.98 -11.80 3.10
N PRO A 100 20.13 -10.55 2.60
CA PRO A 100 19.26 -10.03 1.55
C PRO A 100 19.41 -10.89 0.29
N PRO A 101 18.30 -11.27 -0.38
CA PRO A 101 18.35 -12.07 -1.61
C PRO A 101 19.07 -11.36 -2.77
N MET A 102 19.32 -10.05 -2.67
CA MET A 102 20.05 -9.24 -3.67
C MET A 102 19.54 -9.49 -5.10
N ASP A 103 18.22 -9.47 -5.27
CA ASP A 103 17.60 -9.69 -6.57
C ASP A 103 18.05 -8.62 -7.58
N LYS A 104 18.03 -8.97 -8.87
CA LYS A 104 18.43 -8.04 -9.93
C LYS A 104 17.57 -6.77 -9.87
N VAL A 105 18.25 -5.61 -9.91
CA VAL A 105 17.60 -4.30 -9.90
C VAL A 105 16.87 -4.09 -11.23
N ASP A 106 15.57 -4.39 -11.25
CA ASP A 106 14.71 -4.11 -12.39
C ASP A 106 14.34 -2.62 -12.42
N ASN A 107 14.45 -1.95 -13.57
CA ASN A 107 14.11 -0.53 -13.70
C ASN A 107 12.67 -0.26 -13.22
N PRO A 108 12.42 0.70 -12.31
CA PRO A 108 11.09 0.93 -11.73
C PRO A 108 10.02 1.22 -12.79
N PHE A 109 10.37 1.91 -13.88
CA PHE A 109 9.41 2.19 -14.96
C PHE A 109 9.04 0.91 -15.73
N LYS A 110 9.99 -0.01 -15.91
CA LYS A 110 9.73 -1.31 -16.54
C LYS A 110 8.84 -2.17 -15.64
N VAL A 111 9.11 -2.18 -14.33
CA VAL A 111 8.28 -2.89 -13.35
C VAL A 111 6.85 -2.34 -13.33
N LEU A 112 6.66 -1.02 -13.37
CA LEU A 112 5.34 -0.41 -13.44
C LEU A 112 4.63 -0.67 -14.79
N SER A 113 5.37 -0.86 -15.87
CA SER A 113 4.81 -1.21 -17.19
C SER A 113 4.29 -2.65 -17.28
N LEU A 114 4.65 -3.53 -16.34
CA LEU A 114 4.10 -4.88 -16.24
C LEU A 114 2.62 -4.88 -15.81
N LEU A 115 2.16 -3.79 -15.18
CA LEU A 115 0.77 -3.70 -14.74
C LEU A 115 -0.15 -3.48 -15.94
N ASN A 116 -1.18 -4.33 -16.04
CA ASN A 116 -2.26 -4.12 -16.98
C ASN A 116 -3.20 -3.00 -16.51
N LEU A 117 -4.06 -2.52 -17.40
CA LEU A 117 -5.01 -1.44 -17.08
C LEU A 117 -5.95 -1.81 -15.91
N LYS A 118 -6.37 -3.08 -15.82
CA LYS A 118 -7.24 -3.56 -14.74
C LYS A 118 -6.56 -3.45 -13.36
N GLN A 119 -5.30 -3.87 -13.24
CA GLN A 119 -4.48 -3.77 -12.03
C GLN A 119 -4.23 -2.31 -11.64
N TRP A 120 -3.98 -1.43 -12.62
CA TRP A 120 -3.88 0.00 -12.37
C TRP A 120 -5.19 0.62 -11.86
N MET A 121 -6.34 0.20 -12.41
CA MET A 121 -7.64 0.67 -11.93
C MET A 121 -7.94 0.16 -10.52
N PHE A 122 -7.59 -1.09 -10.20
CA PHE A 122 -7.69 -1.65 -8.85
C PHE A 122 -6.79 -0.92 -7.84
N PHE A 123 -5.55 -0.65 -8.23
CA PHE A 123 -4.65 0.17 -7.43
C PHE A 123 -5.23 1.57 -7.20
N LEU A 124 -5.71 2.25 -8.25
CA LEU A 124 -6.21 3.62 -8.15
C LEU A 124 -7.44 3.70 -7.24
N VAL A 125 -8.40 2.77 -7.37
CA VAL A 125 -9.59 2.78 -6.50
C VAL A 125 -9.23 2.50 -5.04
N ALA A 126 -8.29 1.60 -4.79
CA ALA A 126 -7.82 1.29 -3.44
C ALA A 126 -7.01 2.45 -2.84
N PHE A 127 -6.13 3.08 -3.62
CA PHE A 127 -5.35 4.25 -3.21
C PHE A 127 -6.27 5.43 -2.87
N LEU A 128 -7.23 5.75 -3.74
CA LEU A 128 -8.20 6.82 -3.50
C LEU A 128 -9.06 6.56 -2.26
N ALA A 129 -9.51 5.32 -2.07
CA ALA A 129 -10.26 4.94 -0.88
C ALA A 129 -9.43 5.07 0.40
N TRP A 130 -8.17 4.63 0.37
CA TRP A 130 -7.28 4.73 1.52
C TRP A 130 -6.91 6.19 1.85
N THR A 131 -6.70 7.02 0.81
CA THR A 131 -6.54 8.46 0.95
C THR A 131 -7.75 9.10 1.60
N TRP A 132 -8.95 8.72 1.18
CA TRP A 132 -10.16 9.32 1.72
C TRP A 132 -10.50 8.85 3.13
N ASP A 133 -10.25 7.57 3.45
CA ASP A 133 -10.32 7.07 4.84
C ASP A 133 -9.44 7.90 5.77
N SER A 134 -8.24 8.23 5.30
CA SER A 134 -7.29 9.05 6.04
C SER A 134 -7.74 10.51 6.10
N PHE A 135 -8.34 11.05 5.03
CA PHE A 135 -8.95 12.37 5.05
C PHE A 135 -10.00 12.48 6.15
N ASP A 136 -10.99 11.57 6.15
CA ASP A 136 -12.10 11.57 7.10
C ASP A 136 -11.63 11.28 8.54
N PHE A 137 -10.53 10.54 8.72
CA PHE A 137 -9.90 10.37 10.03
C PHE A 137 -9.46 11.70 10.64
N PHE A 138 -8.76 12.50 9.83
CA PHE A 138 -8.13 13.73 10.30
C PHE A 138 -9.10 14.90 10.40
N THR A 139 -10.28 14.86 9.76
CA THR A 139 -11.27 15.95 9.85
C THR A 139 -11.62 16.32 11.29
N VAL A 140 -11.80 15.33 12.18
CA VAL A 140 -12.09 15.59 13.60
C VAL A 140 -10.90 16.21 14.30
N SER A 141 -9.69 15.67 14.10
CA SER A 141 -8.47 16.21 14.73
C SER A 141 -8.20 17.66 14.34
N LEU A 142 -8.57 18.04 13.12
CA LEU A 142 -8.41 19.39 12.58
C LEU A 142 -9.52 20.36 12.99
N THR A 143 -10.61 19.87 13.59
CA THR A 143 -11.78 20.67 14.00
C THR A 143 -12.09 20.54 15.50
N VAL A 144 -11.14 20.04 16.30
CA VAL A 144 -11.34 19.78 17.74
C VAL A 144 -11.78 21.03 18.50
N SER A 145 -11.17 22.18 18.21
CA SER A 145 -11.46 23.44 18.92
C SER A 145 -12.89 23.92 18.63
N GLU A 146 -13.29 23.91 17.37
CA GLU A 146 -14.62 24.33 16.93
C GLU A 146 -15.72 23.37 17.45
N LEU A 147 -15.42 22.08 17.52
CA LEU A 147 -16.33 21.08 18.10
C LEU A 147 -16.47 21.25 19.62
N ALA A 148 -15.38 21.61 20.31
CA ALA A 148 -15.39 21.87 21.75
C ALA A 148 -16.25 23.09 22.09
N GLU A 149 -16.14 24.17 21.30
CA GLU A 149 -16.96 25.38 21.44
C GLU A 149 -18.44 25.12 21.14
N GLU A 150 -18.76 24.44 20.03
CA GLU A 150 -20.15 24.17 19.61
C GLU A 150 -20.90 23.31 20.63
N PHE A 151 -20.24 22.31 21.21
CA PHE A 151 -20.88 21.36 22.14
C PHE A 151 -20.75 21.74 23.62
N ASP A 152 -20.11 22.87 23.93
CA ASP A 152 -19.80 23.30 25.31
C ASP A 152 -19.10 22.17 26.11
N ARG A 153 -18.03 21.61 25.51
CA ARG A 153 -17.25 20.50 26.06
C ARG A 153 -15.78 20.79 26.06
N SER A 154 -15.04 20.08 26.91
CA SER A 154 -13.59 20.18 26.90
C SER A 154 -13.02 19.54 25.62
N THR A 155 -11.89 20.04 25.13
CA THR A 155 -11.14 19.42 24.02
C THR A 155 -10.77 17.96 24.31
N LYS A 156 -10.60 17.62 25.60
CA LYS A 156 -10.39 16.25 26.07
C LYS A 156 -11.60 15.35 25.77
N ASP A 157 -12.82 15.84 26.00
CA ASP A 157 -14.04 15.07 25.71
C ASP A 157 -14.20 14.86 24.20
N ILE A 158 -13.92 15.87 23.38
CA ILE A 158 -13.94 15.71 21.91
C ILE A 158 -12.88 14.70 21.44
N THR A 159 -11.67 14.78 22.00
CA THR A 159 -10.57 13.86 21.69
C THR A 159 -10.89 12.42 22.12
N TRP A 160 -11.68 12.23 23.18
CA TRP A 160 -12.18 10.89 23.55
C TRP A 160 -13.01 10.25 22.44
N GLY A 161 -13.73 11.05 21.64
CA GLY A 161 -14.42 10.57 20.44
C GLY A 161 -13.46 9.96 19.40
N ILE A 162 -12.25 10.52 19.25
CA ILE A 162 -11.21 9.98 18.36
C ILE A 162 -10.71 8.64 18.90
N THR A 163 -10.44 8.54 20.21
CA THR A 163 -10.05 7.28 20.85
C THR A 163 -11.13 6.20 20.68
N LEU A 164 -12.41 6.57 20.86
CA LEU A 164 -13.53 5.65 20.68
C LEU A 164 -13.61 5.10 19.24
N VAL A 165 -13.38 5.95 18.24
CA VAL A 165 -13.27 5.53 16.83
C VAL A 165 -12.17 4.47 16.69
N LEU A 166 -10.96 4.75 17.18
CA LEU A 166 -9.81 3.83 17.10
C LEU A 166 -10.10 2.47 17.76
N MET A 167 -10.79 2.45 18.90
CA MET A 167 -11.20 1.21 19.57
C MET A 167 -12.16 0.39 18.71
N LEU A 168 -13.17 1.03 18.13
CA LEU A 168 -14.22 0.35 17.37
C LEU A 168 -13.79 -0.05 15.95
N ARG A 169 -12.70 0.53 15.42
CA ARG A 169 -12.07 0.06 14.18
C ARG A 169 -11.66 -1.41 14.25
N SER A 170 -11.25 -1.90 15.42
CA SER A 170 -10.92 -3.33 15.58
C SER A 170 -12.14 -4.23 15.36
N VAL A 171 -13.31 -3.81 15.86
CA VAL A 171 -14.58 -4.52 15.65
C VAL A 171 -14.97 -4.47 14.17
N GLY A 172 -14.83 -3.31 13.55
CA GLY A 172 -15.03 -3.10 12.11
C GLY A 172 -14.18 -4.02 11.23
N ALA A 173 -12.89 -4.08 11.49
CA ALA A 173 -11.95 -4.92 10.73
C ALA A 173 -12.33 -6.40 10.77
N ILE A 174 -12.79 -6.90 11.93
CA ILE A 174 -13.24 -8.29 12.06
C ILE A 174 -14.50 -8.52 11.21
N ILE A 175 -15.52 -7.67 11.35
CA ILE A 175 -16.81 -7.82 10.66
C ILE A 175 -16.63 -7.73 9.14
N PHE A 176 -16.02 -6.64 8.67
CA PHE A 176 -15.86 -6.37 7.24
C PHE A 176 -14.74 -7.19 6.61
N GLY A 177 -13.73 -7.60 7.37
CA GLY A 177 -12.69 -8.51 6.91
C GLY A 177 -13.26 -9.89 6.58
N VAL A 178 -14.06 -10.47 7.49
CA VAL A 178 -14.77 -11.73 7.22
C VAL A 178 -15.77 -11.57 6.07
N ALA A 179 -16.48 -10.44 6.01
CA ALA A 179 -17.39 -10.13 4.91
C ALA A 179 -16.66 -10.10 3.55
N ALA A 180 -15.47 -9.52 3.50
CA ALA A 180 -14.65 -9.43 2.28
C ALA A 180 -14.08 -10.77 1.82
N ASP A 181 -13.65 -11.62 2.75
CA ASP A 181 -13.18 -12.96 2.42
C ASP A 181 -14.32 -13.93 2.05
N ARG A 182 -15.56 -13.63 2.46
CA ARG A 182 -16.76 -14.44 2.16
C ARG A 182 -17.48 -14.01 0.89
N TRP A 183 -17.79 -12.72 0.73
CA TRP A 183 -18.65 -12.19 -0.34
C TRP A 183 -17.87 -11.48 -1.45
N GLY A 184 -16.54 -11.44 -1.36
CA GLY A 184 -15.68 -10.74 -2.31
C GLY A 184 -15.35 -9.34 -1.83
N ARG A 185 -14.46 -8.67 -2.56
CA ARG A 185 -13.86 -7.40 -2.14
C ARG A 185 -14.75 -6.23 -2.58
N LYS A 186 -15.53 -6.41 -3.64
CA LYS A 186 -16.40 -5.38 -4.23
C LYS A 186 -17.52 -4.92 -3.31
N TRP A 187 -18.34 -5.84 -2.79
CA TRP A 187 -19.54 -5.48 -2.03
C TRP A 187 -19.24 -4.88 -0.65
N PRO A 188 -18.32 -5.43 0.15
CA PRO A 188 -17.92 -4.81 1.40
C PRO A 188 -17.25 -3.45 1.21
N PHE A 189 -16.52 -3.23 0.11
CA PHE A 189 -15.99 -1.92 -0.24
C PHE A 189 -17.12 -0.90 -0.44
N VAL A 190 -18.13 -1.26 -1.23
CA VAL A 190 -19.29 -0.40 -1.50
C VAL A 190 -20.07 -0.13 -0.21
N ALA A 191 -20.34 -1.16 0.59
CA ALA A 191 -21.03 -1.03 1.87
C ALA A 191 -20.29 -0.07 2.82
N ASN A 192 -18.96 -0.20 2.94
CA ASN A 192 -18.15 0.70 3.76
C ASN A 192 -18.23 2.16 3.30
N ASN A 193 -18.07 2.40 2.00
CA ASN A 193 -18.15 3.78 1.47
C ASN A 193 -19.55 4.37 1.64
N VAL A 194 -20.63 3.58 1.51
CA VAL A 194 -21.99 4.04 1.80
C VAL A 194 -22.13 4.41 3.27
N LEU A 195 -21.58 3.61 4.18
CA LEU A 195 -21.56 3.94 5.60
C LEU A 195 -20.78 5.21 5.90
N PHE A 196 -19.63 5.44 5.23
CA PHE A 196 -18.90 6.71 5.35
C PHE A 196 -19.75 7.90 4.94
N ILE A 197 -20.42 7.84 3.78
CA ILE A 197 -21.29 8.93 3.33
C ILE A 197 -22.36 9.24 4.37
N VAL A 198 -23.08 8.22 4.84
CA VAL A 198 -24.20 8.40 5.77
C VAL A 198 -23.73 8.93 7.13
N LEU A 199 -22.64 8.39 7.66
CA LEU A 199 -22.13 8.75 8.99
C LEU A 199 -21.38 10.09 8.99
N GLU A 200 -20.69 10.42 7.90
CA GLU A 200 -20.00 11.71 7.74
C GLU A 200 -21.02 12.84 7.59
N LEU A 201 -22.05 12.65 6.74
CA LEU A 201 -23.19 13.57 6.68
C LEU A 201 -23.89 13.66 8.03
N GLY A 202 -24.15 12.51 8.67
CA GLY A 202 -24.77 12.43 9.99
C GLY A 202 -24.02 13.26 11.03
N THR A 203 -22.68 13.23 11.02
CA THR A 203 -21.86 14.07 11.90
C THR A 203 -22.11 15.56 11.63
N GLY A 204 -22.15 15.96 10.37
CA GLY A 204 -22.45 17.34 9.98
C GLY A 204 -23.82 17.85 10.44
N PHE A 205 -24.74 16.97 10.87
CA PHE A 205 -26.05 17.32 11.42
C PHE A 205 -26.19 17.12 12.94
N CYS A 206 -25.14 16.68 13.63
CA CYS A 206 -25.15 16.55 15.09
C CYS A 206 -25.41 17.90 15.77
N GLN A 207 -26.25 17.88 16.80
CA GLN A 207 -26.57 19.05 17.64
C GLN A 207 -26.13 18.86 19.10
N THR A 208 -25.90 17.62 19.52
CA THR A 208 -25.45 17.31 20.88
C THR A 208 -24.18 16.47 20.85
N TYR A 209 -23.37 16.59 21.92
CA TYR A 209 -22.17 15.78 22.11
C TYR A 209 -22.47 14.27 22.11
N GLU A 210 -23.59 13.84 22.69
CA GLU A 210 -23.98 12.43 22.75
C GLU A 210 -24.30 11.88 21.35
N GLN A 211 -24.99 12.66 20.51
CA GLN A 211 -25.23 12.29 19.10
C GLN A 211 -23.91 12.20 18.34
N PHE A 212 -23.02 13.17 18.54
CA PHE A 212 -21.68 13.17 17.94
C PHE A 212 -20.91 11.92 18.34
N LEU A 213 -20.85 11.58 19.64
CA LEU A 213 -20.14 10.41 20.13
C LEU A 213 -20.75 9.10 19.60
N GLY A 214 -22.09 9.01 19.54
CA GLY A 214 -22.79 7.85 18.99
C GLY A 214 -22.50 7.63 17.50
N ILE A 215 -22.54 8.68 16.68
CA ILE A 215 -22.18 8.58 15.26
C ILE A 215 -20.71 8.22 15.10
N ARG A 216 -19.80 8.81 15.90
CA ARG A 216 -18.37 8.48 15.87
C ARG A 216 -18.11 7.03 16.24
N ALA A 217 -18.85 6.47 17.19
CA ALA A 217 -18.74 5.07 17.55
C ALA A 217 -19.03 4.16 16.34
N VAL A 218 -20.14 4.40 15.65
CA VAL A 218 -20.53 3.64 14.45
C VAL A 218 -19.56 3.90 13.29
N TYR A 219 -19.07 5.13 13.17
CA TYR A 219 -18.05 5.51 12.19
C TYR A 219 -16.77 4.68 12.35
N GLY A 220 -16.30 4.48 13.59
CA GLY A 220 -15.15 3.62 13.87
C GLY A 220 -15.34 2.20 13.35
N ILE A 221 -16.54 1.62 13.50
CA ILE A 221 -16.86 0.28 12.98
C ILE A 221 -16.79 0.26 11.44
N ALA A 222 -17.35 1.26 10.75
CA ALA A 222 -17.24 1.35 9.29
C ALA A 222 -15.77 1.49 8.86
N MET A 223 -15.03 2.38 9.52
CA MET A 223 -13.64 2.72 9.19
C MET A 223 -12.68 1.55 9.35
N GLY A 224 -12.93 0.66 10.31
CA GLY A 224 -12.13 -0.54 10.52
C GLY A 224 -12.04 -1.45 9.31
N GLY A 225 -13.10 -1.51 8.49
CA GLY A 225 -13.23 -2.48 7.40
C GLY A 225 -12.51 -2.14 6.10
N LEU A 226 -12.02 -0.91 5.93
CA LEU A 226 -11.57 -0.45 4.62
C LEU A 226 -10.13 -0.89 4.31
N TYR A 227 -9.21 -0.75 5.26
CA TYR A 227 -7.78 -0.97 5.03
C TYR A 227 -7.46 -2.35 4.45
N GLY A 228 -7.92 -3.41 5.12
CA GLY A 228 -7.67 -4.78 4.65
C GLY A 228 -8.22 -5.02 3.24
N ASN A 229 -9.42 -4.51 2.97
CA ASN A 229 -10.09 -4.66 1.68
C ASN A 229 -9.39 -3.85 0.56
N ALA A 230 -8.94 -2.63 0.86
CA ALA A 230 -8.17 -1.81 -0.06
C ALA A 230 -6.80 -2.45 -0.38
N ALA A 231 -6.09 -2.94 0.64
CA ALA A 231 -4.82 -3.65 0.47
C ALA A 231 -4.98 -4.92 -0.38
N ALA A 232 -6.02 -5.72 -0.13
CA ALA A 232 -6.34 -6.89 -0.94
C ALA A 232 -6.65 -6.52 -2.39
N THR A 233 -7.50 -5.52 -2.60
CA THR A 233 -7.88 -5.05 -3.95
C THR A 233 -6.66 -4.56 -4.74
N ALA A 234 -5.73 -3.85 -4.08
CA ALA A 234 -4.57 -3.28 -4.74
C ALA A 234 -3.46 -4.28 -5.08
N ILE A 235 -3.25 -5.31 -4.25
CA ILE A 235 -2.01 -6.12 -4.27
C ILE A 235 -2.23 -7.56 -4.76
N GLU A 236 -3.41 -8.17 -4.55
CA GLU A 236 -3.60 -9.60 -4.84
C GLU A 236 -3.30 -9.99 -6.30
N ASP A 237 -3.77 -9.18 -7.24
CA ASP A 237 -3.63 -9.46 -8.67
C ASP A 237 -2.36 -8.83 -9.28
N VAL A 238 -1.48 -8.20 -8.49
CA VAL A 238 -0.27 -7.51 -8.99
C VAL A 238 0.88 -8.51 -9.21
N PRO A 239 1.64 -8.39 -10.32
CA PRO A 239 2.82 -9.22 -10.57
C PRO A 239 3.83 -9.10 -9.42
N GLU A 240 4.45 -10.20 -9.01
CA GLU A 240 5.38 -10.28 -7.86
C GLU A 240 6.42 -9.16 -7.84
N LYS A 241 7.07 -8.93 -8.98
CA LYS A 241 8.09 -7.88 -9.16
C LYS A 241 7.59 -6.46 -8.86
N ALA A 242 6.30 -6.19 -9.07
CA ALA A 242 5.71 -4.87 -8.86
C ALA A 242 5.06 -4.70 -7.48
N ARG A 243 4.91 -5.78 -6.71
CA ARG A 243 4.20 -5.73 -5.41
C ARG A 243 4.87 -4.78 -4.42
N GLY A 244 6.21 -4.73 -4.38
CA GLY A 244 6.95 -3.83 -3.49
C GLY A 244 6.64 -2.34 -3.75
N ILE A 245 6.73 -1.90 -5.01
CA ILE A 245 6.48 -0.48 -5.36
C ILE A 245 4.99 -0.12 -5.19
N ILE A 246 4.08 -1.01 -5.58
CA ILE A 246 2.63 -0.78 -5.45
C ILE A 246 2.21 -0.73 -3.99
N SER A 247 2.78 -1.59 -3.13
CA SER A 247 2.60 -1.52 -1.67
C SER A 247 3.07 -0.19 -1.11
N GLY A 248 4.28 0.24 -1.51
CA GLY A 248 4.85 1.52 -1.08
C GLY A 248 3.95 2.69 -1.43
N MET A 249 3.50 2.76 -2.68
CA MET A 249 2.57 3.78 -3.18
C MET A 249 1.22 3.73 -2.47
N LEU A 250 0.65 2.53 -2.27
CA LEU A 250 -0.64 2.36 -1.60
C LEU A 250 -0.61 2.99 -0.22
N GLN A 251 0.43 2.68 0.57
CA GLN A 251 0.55 3.18 1.95
C GLN A 251 0.59 4.72 2.00
N GLN A 252 1.15 5.37 0.98
CA GLN A 252 1.23 6.84 0.91
C GLN A 252 -0.12 7.52 0.73
N GLY A 253 -1.17 6.76 0.43
CA GLY A 253 -2.53 7.29 0.47
C GLY A 253 -2.83 7.96 1.82
N TYR A 254 -2.26 7.45 2.93
CA TYR A 254 -2.45 8.03 4.27
C TYR A 254 -1.88 9.44 4.41
N ALA A 255 -0.60 9.63 4.07
CA ALA A 255 0.06 10.94 4.11
C ALA A 255 -0.60 11.92 3.12
N PHE A 256 -0.98 11.44 1.94
CA PHE A 256 -1.68 12.26 0.95
C PHE A 256 -3.07 12.69 1.46
N GLY A 257 -3.79 11.80 2.14
CA GLY A 257 -5.09 12.09 2.76
C GLY A 257 -5.01 13.14 3.86
N TYR A 258 -3.99 13.06 4.73
CA TYR A 258 -3.72 14.08 5.75
C TYR A 258 -3.51 15.47 5.12
N LEU A 259 -2.66 15.57 4.09
CA LEU A 259 -2.38 16.84 3.42
C LEU A 259 -3.65 17.41 2.77
N LEU A 260 -4.47 16.54 2.18
CA LEU A 260 -5.75 16.93 1.60
C LEU A 260 -6.70 17.45 2.69
N ALA A 261 -6.81 16.74 3.82
CA ALA A 261 -7.65 17.15 4.95
C ALA A 261 -7.21 18.50 5.51
N ALA A 262 -5.90 18.70 5.72
CA ALA A 262 -5.37 19.98 6.19
C ALA A 262 -5.66 21.13 5.20
N ALA A 263 -5.51 20.89 3.89
CA ALA A 263 -5.79 21.89 2.87
C ALA A 263 -7.28 22.26 2.81
N PHE A 264 -8.18 21.28 2.83
CA PHE A 264 -9.63 21.52 2.81
C PHE A 264 -10.14 22.09 4.14
N ALA A 265 -9.59 21.66 5.28
CA ALA A 265 -9.92 22.26 6.58
C ALA A 265 -9.58 23.75 6.57
N ARG A 266 -8.38 24.14 6.14
CA ARG A 266 -7.98 25.54 5.99
C ARG A 266 -8.84 26.34 5.01
N GLY A 267 -9.38 25.68 3.98
CA GLY A 267 -10.20 26.31 2.95
C GLY A 267 -11.70 26.37 3.24
N LEU A 268 -12.23 25.50 4.11
CA LEU A 268 -13.67 25.34 4.36
C LEU A 268 -14.09 25.71 5.78
N VAL A 269 -13.27 25.37 6.80
CA VAL A 269 -13.60 25.62 8.20
C VAL A 269 -13.57 27.13 8.48
N GLY A 270 -14.63 27.65 9.09
CA GLY A 270 -14.74 29.07 9.44
C GLY A 270 -14.95 30.03 8.25
N THR A 271 -15.00 29.54 7.02
CA THR A 271 -15.29 30.36 5.82
C THR A 271 -16.77 30.58 5.57
N THR A 272 -17.63 29.77 6.20
CA THR A 272 -19.09 29.87 6.08
C THR A 272 -19.72 30.01 7.46
N SER A 273 -20.98 30.43 7.51
CA SER A 273 -21.77 30.52 8.74
C SER A 273 -21.97 29.18 9.46
N HIS A 274 -21.62 28.05 8.84
CA HIS A 274 -21.81 26.71 9.39
C HIS A 274 -20.54 26.14 10.05
N GLY A 275 -19.52 26.96 10.27
CA GLY A 275 -18.32 26.60 11.04
C GLY A 275 -17.57 25.42 10.45
N TRP A 276 -17.57 24.29 11.16
CA TRP A 276 -16.87 23.05 10.81
C TRP A 276 -17.69 22.10 9.90
N ARG A 277 -19.02 22.23 9.86
CA ARG A 277 -19.93 21.30 9.15
C ARG A 277 -19.65 21.14 7.64
N PRO A 278 -19.27 22.18 6.87
CA PRO A 278 -18.97 22.03 5.45
C PRO A 278 -17.85 21.05 5.13
N LEU A 279 -16.88 20.89 6.04
CA LEU A 279 -15.79 19.94 5.87
C LEU A 279 -16.32 18.49 5.79
N PHE A 280 -17.28 18.15 6.66
CA PHE A 280 -17.93 16.84 6.71
C PHE A 280 -18.89 16.62 5.53
N TRP A 281 -19.64 17.66 5.12
CA TRP A 281 -20.48 17.57 3.93
C TRP A 281 -19.68 17.36 2.65
N PHE A 282 -18.53 18.02 2.54
CA PHE A 282 -17.59 17.78 1.46
C PHE A 282 -16.95 16.40 1.56
N GLY A 283 -16.54 15.98 2.76
CA GLY A 283 -16.05 14.62 3.08
C GLY A 283 -16.96 13.52 2.52
N ALA A 284 -18.27 13.69 2.64
CA ALA A 284 -19.24 12.72 2.15
C ALA A 284 -19.41 12.64 0.63
N CYS A 285 -18.88 13.59 -0.17
CA CYS A 285 -19.13 13.63 -1.61
C CYS A 285 -18.23 12.67 -2.42
N PRO A 286 -16.89 12.67 -2.26
CA PRO A 286 -15.99 11.82 -3.07
C PRO A 286 -16.15 10.30 -2.91
N PRO A 287 -16.56 9.74 -1.75
CA PRO A 287 -16.88 8.32 -1.65
C PRO A 287 -17.94 7.85 -2.66
N VAL A 288 -18.85 8.72 -3.08
CA VAL A 288 -19.83 8.42 -4.14
C VAL A 288 -19.12 8.08 -5.46
N LEU A 289 -18.08 8.83 -5.81
CA LEU A 289 -17.27 8.58 -7.01
C LEU A 289 -16.51 7.27 -6.89
N PHE A 290 -15.97 6.95 -5.71
CA PHE A 290 -15.26 5.69 -5.49
C PHE A 290 -16.19 4.47 -5.56
N ILE A 291 -17.42 4.60 -5.08
CA ILE A 291 -18.46 3.58 -5.24
C ILE A 291 -18.75 3.36 -6.72
N VAL A 292 -19.05 4.42 -7.48
CA VAL A 292 -19.32 4.31 -8.92
C VAL A 292 -18.13 3.68 -9.64
N PHE A 293 -16.91 4.11 -9.32
CA PHE A 293 -15.71 3.56 -9.92
C PHE A 293 -15.51 2.07 -9.58
N ARG A 294 -15.73 1.66 -8.33
CA ARG A 294 -15.64 0.25 -7.92
C ARG A 294 -16.76 -0.60 -8.53
N LEU A 295 -17.95 -0.05 -8.73
CA LEU A 295 -19.08 -0.74 -9.36
C LEU A 295 -18.80 -1.07 -10.83
N CYS A 296 -18.08 -0.19 -11.55
CA CYS A 296 -17.63 -0.43 -12.92
C CYS A 296 -16.53 -1.50 -13.03
N LEU A 297 -15.86 -1.84 -11.93
CA LEU A 297 -14.78 -2.83 -11.91
C LEU A 297 -15.29 -4.25 -11.57
N PRO A 298 -14.71 -5.29 -12.20
CA PRO A 298 -14.99 -6.68 -11.83
C PRO A 298 -14.39 -7.02 -10.46
N GLU A 299 -14.66 -8.23 -9.97
CA GLU A 299 -14.00 -8.77 -8.79
C GLU A 299 -12.55 -9.19 -9.09
N THR A 300 -11.70 -9.33 -8.07
CA THR A 300 -10.31 -9.78 -8.25
C THR A 300 -10.26 -11.21 -8.80
N ASP A 301 -9.29 -11.48 -9.68
CA ASP A 301 -9.17 -12.80 -10.31
C ASP A 301 -8.84 -13.86 -9.25
N SER A 302 -8.00 -13.49 -8.28
CA SER A 302 -7.68 -14.29 -7.10
C SER A 302 -8.90 -14.69 -6.26
N PHE A 303 -9.92 -13.82 -6.16
CA PHE A 303 -11.17 -14.15 -5.47
C PHE A 303 -12.03 -15.11 -6.28
N ILE A 304 -12.19 -14.82 -7.57
CA ILE A 304 -13.03 -15.61 -8.49
C ILE A 304 -12.53 -17.06 -8.54
N GLU A 305 -11.21 -17.26 -8.60
CA GLU A 305 -10.60 -18.59 -8.61
C GLU A 305 -10.93 -19.39 -7.33
N ARG A 306 -10.80 -18.76 -6.16
CA ARG A 306 -11.15 -19.39 -4.88
C ARG A 306 -12.64 -19.69 -4.75
N GLN A 307 -13.48 -18.78 -5.24
CA GLN A 307 -14.91 -19.00 -5.23
C GLN A 307 -15.28 -20.23 -6.08
N ARG A 308 -14.64 -20.42 -7.24
CA ARG A 308 -14.84 -21.62 -8.06
C ARG A 308 -14.45 -22.91 -7.33
N VAL A 309 -13.33 -22.91 -6.60
CA VAL A 309 -12.96 -24.07 -5.75
C VAL A 309 -14.02 -24.32 -4.68
N ARG A 310 -14.49 -23.26 -4.00
CA ARG A 310 -15.52 -23.39 -2.96
C ARG A 310 -16.86 -23.89 -3.52
N GLU A 311 -17.22 -23.48 -4.73
CA GLU A 311 -18.43 -23.91 -5.46
C GLU A 311 -18.32 -25.35 -5.99
N SER A 312 -17.11 -25.88 -6.19
CA SER A 312 -16.90 -27.27 -6.57
C SER A 312 -17.12 -28.27 -5.43
N GLY A 313 -17.20 -27.80 -4.17
CA GLY A 313 -17.52 -28.62 -3.00
C GLY A 313 -19.01 -28.60 -2.62
N ASP A 314 -19.45 -29.62 -1.86
CA ASP A 314 -20.87 -29.84 -1.52
C ASP A 314 -21.56 -28.68 -0.78
N ASN A 315 -20.81 -27.82 -0.07
CA ASN A 315 -21.39 -26.68 0.65
C ASN A 315 -20.39 -25.53 0.90
N VAL A 316 -20.45 -24.49 0.06
CA VAL A 316 -19.64 -23.26 0.13
C VAL A 316 -19.53 -22.67 1.54
N GLY A 317 -20.64 -22.62 2.28
CA GLY A 317 -20.68 -22.01 3.61
C GLY A 317 -19.99 -22.84 4.69
N LYS A 318 -20.11 -24.17 4.62
CA LYS A 318 -19.41 -25.08 5.54
C LYS A 318 -17.92 -25.15 5.21
N THR A 319 -17.54 -25.18 3.93
CA THR A 319 -16.14 -25.16 3.50
C THR A 319 -15.43 -23.92 4.03
N PHE A 320 -16.03 -22.73 3.90
CA PHE A 320 -15.48 -21.49 4.46
C PHE A 320 -15.30 -21.55 5.99
N LEU A 321 -16.28 -22.10 6.72
CA LEU A 321 -16.19 -22.19 8.18
C LEU A 321 -15.11 -23.18 8.63
N THR A 322 -14.96 -24.30 7.92
CA THR A 322 -13.90 -25.29 8.15
C THR A 322 -12.52 -24.71 7.83
N GLU A 323 -12.39 -24.05 6.68
CA GLU A 323 -11.19 -23.31 6.24
C GLU A 323 -10.77 -22.29 7.31
N GLY A 324 -11.73 -21.53 7.86
CA GLY A 324 -11.47 -20.55 8.91
C GLY A 324 -11.03 -21.15 10.23
N LYS A 325 -11.62 -22.29 10.61
CA LYS A 325 -11.21 -23.01 11.81
C LYS A 325 -9.81 -23.60 11.68
N VAL A 326 -9.46 -24.14 10.51
CA VAL A 326 -8.13 -24.67 10.21
C VAL A 326 -7.11 -23.54 10.20
N ALA A 327 -7.37 -22.49 9.42
CA ALA A 327 -6.48 -21.33 9.30
C ALA A 327 -6.24 -20.64 10.65
N LEU A 328 -7.28 -20.44 11.47
CA LEU A 328 -7.11 -19.83 12.79
C LEU A 328 -6.33 -20.74 13.74
N LYS A 329 -6.62 -22.05 13.77
CA LYS A 329 -5.91 -23.00 14.64
C LYS A 329 -4.43 -23.14 14.24
N ARG A 330 -4.14 -23.04 12.94
CA ARG A 330 -2.80 -23.17 12.36
C ARG A 330 -1.98 -21.89 12.51
N HIS A 331 -2.59 -20.73 12.24
CA HIS A 331 -1.90 -19.44 12.12
C HIS A 331 -2.14 -18.46 13.28
N TRP A 332 -2.71 -18.89 14.41
CA TRP A 332 -2.96 -17.97 15.55
C TRP A 332 -1.69 -17.31 16.10
N MET A 333 -0.55 -18.02 16.13
CA MET A 333 0.75 -17.44 16.52
C MET A 333 1.22 -16.38 15.52
N LEU A 334 0.97 -16.61 14.23
CA LEU A 334 1.26 -15.63 13.19
C LEU A 334 0.38 -14.39 13.32
N LEU A 335 -0.90 -14.57 13.65
CA LEU A 335 -1.82 -13.45 13.91
C LEU A 335 -1.34 -12.61 15.10
N ILE A 336 -0.93 -13.25 16.21
CA ILE A 336 -0.34 -12.53 17.35
C ILE A 336 0.92 -11.78 16.93
N TYR A 337 1.81 -12.41 16.17
CA TYR A 337 2.99 -11.75 15.63
C TYR A 337 2.62 -10.53 14.78
N MET A 338 1.65 -10.66 13.88
CA MET A 338 1.18 -9.57 13.02
C MET A 338 0.55 -8.43 13.84
N VAL A 339 -0.21 -8.72 14.89
CA VAL A 339 -0.74 -7.69 15.81
C VAL A 339 0.40 -6.95 16.53
N LEU A 340 1.41 -7.68 17.04
CA LEU A 340 2.53 -7.09 17.77
C LEU A 340 3.42 -6.23 16.86
N ILE A 341 3.76 -6.71 15.66
CA ILE A 341 4.55 -5.90 14.72
C ILE A 341 3.74 -4.66 14.31
N MET A 342 2.42 -4.79 14.07
CA MET A 342 1.57 -3.65 13.76
C MET A 342 1.46 -2.66 14.93
N ALA A 343 1.42 -3.12 16.18
CA ALA A 343 1.49 -2.21 17.33
C ALA A 343 2.80 -1.40 17.30
N GLY A 344 3.94 -2.03 17.02
CA GLY A 344 5.23 -1.35 16.89
C GLY A 344 5.25 -0.30 15.78
N PHE A 345 4.71 -0.63 14.61
CA PHE A 345 4.62 0.30 13.48
C PHE A 345 3.67 1.47 13.75
N ASN A 346 2.52 1.23 14.38
CA ASN A 346 1.62 2.32 14.75
C ASN A 346 2.23 3.20 15.85
N PHE A 347 2.93 2.62 16.85
CA PHE A 347 3.70 3.40 17.83
C PHE A 347 4.78 4.26 17.16
N MET A 348 5.42 3.76 16.10
CA MET A 348 6.46 4.47 15.36
C MET A 348 5.90 5.69 14.61
N SER A 349 4.69 5.60 14.06
CA SER A 349 4.03 6.74 13.41
C SER A 349 3.48 7.73 14.43
N HIS A 350 2.67 7.27 15.39
CA HIS A 350 2.02 8.16 16.34
C HIS A 350 3.03 8.87 17.26
N GLY A 351 4.06 8.14 17.74
CA GLY A 351 5.12 8.74 18.55
C GLY A 351 6.00 9.73 17.80
N SER A 352 6.14 9.59 16.48
CA SER A 352 6.90 10.57 15.69
C SER A 352 6.05 11.77 15.25
N GLN A 353 4.74 11.62 15.04
CA GLN A 353 3.92 12.62 14.35
C GLN A 353 2.99 13.43 15.27
N ASP A 354 2.33 12.79 16.24
CA ASP A 354 1.17 13.39 16.93
C ASP A 354 1.53 14.63 17.75
N LEU A 355 2.58 14.55 18.56
CA LEU A 355 3.05 15.66 19.41
C LEU A 355 4.11 16.52 18.73
N TYR A 356 4.49 16.21 17.48
CA TYR A 356 5.50 16.95 16.76
C TYR A 356 5.12 18.42 16.48
N PRO A 357 3.90 18.76 15.99
CA PRO A 357 3.48 20.16 15.87
C PRO A 357 3.55 20.88 17.22
N THR A 358 3.04 20.24 18.27
CA THR A 358 3.06 20.74 19.65
C THR A 358 4.49 21.00 20.12
N MET A 359 5.45 20.14 19.80
CA MET A 359 6.87 20.36 20.12
C MET A 359 7.42 21.58 19.37
N LEU A 360 7.14 21.74 18.08
CA LEU A 360 7.61 22.90 17.30
C LEU A 360 7.10 24.23 17.87
N GLU A 361 5.84 24.27 18.29
CA GLU A 361 5.22 25.44 18.92
C GLU A 361 5.72 25.64 20.36
N ASN A 362 5.61 24.60 21.20
CA ASN A 362 5.91 24.70 22.63
C ASN A 362 7.39 24.71 22.94
N GLN A 363 8.28 24.07 22.18
CA GLN A 363 9.72 24.03 22.47
C GLN A 363 10.46 25.10 21.67
N PHE A 364 10.19 25.17 20.36
CA PHE A 364 10.92 26.05 19.45
C PHE A 364 10.23 27.39 19.13
N ASN A 365 9.02 27.63 19.65
CA ASN A 365 8.25 28.85 19.40
C ASN A 365 8.03 29.13 17.91
N PHE A 366 7.85 28.09 17.10
CA PHE A 366 7.54 28.26 15.68
C PHE A 366 6.15 28.88 15.51
N GLY A 367 6.02 29.80 14.56
CA GLY A 367 4.71 30.34 14.18
C GLY A 367 3.88 29.32 13.39
N PRO A 368 2.55 29.49 13.30
CA PRO A 368 1.65 28.55 12.62
C PRO A 368 2.04 28.21 11.18
N ASP A 369 2.54 29.20 10.43
CA ASP A 369 3.01 29.00 9.05
C ASP A 369 4.23 28.08 8.99
N LEU A 370 5.18 28.22 9.92
CA LEU A 370 6.40 27.42 9.93
C LEU A 370 6.12 25.98 10.39
N VAL A 371 5.19 25.79 11.33
CA VAL A 371 4.69 24.46 11.73
C VAL A 371 4.05 23.77 10.53
N THR A 372 3.16 24.47 9.81
CA THR A 372 2.51 23.95 8.60
C THR A 372 3.52 23.56 7.53
N ILE A 373 4.50 24.42 7.23
CA ILE A 373 5.57 24.12 6.26
C ILE A 373 6.35 22.87 6.68
N THR A 374 6.70 22.77 7.97
CA THR A 374 7.44 21.62 8.50
C THR A 374 6.63 20.33 8.32
N GLN A 375 5.34 20.35 8.63
CA GLN A 375 4.44 19.21 8.47
C GLN A 375 4.27 18.80 7.00
N VAL A 376 4.14 19.76 6.09
CA VAL A 376 4.08 19.47 4.64
C VAL A 376 5.36 18.80 4.17
N VAL A 377 6.53 19.33 4.55
CA VAL A 377 7.82 18.74 4.18
C VAL A 377 8.01 17.35 4.80
N ALA A 378 7.60 17.15 6.05
CA ALA A 378 7.61 15.85 6.72
C ALA A 378 6.75 14.82 5.96
N ASN A 379 5.54 15.19 5.53
CA ASN A 379 4.67 14.34 4.71
C ASN A 379 5.24 14.07 3.30
N LEU A 380 5.96 15.01 2.68
CA LEU A 380 6.68 14.74 1.42
C LEU A 380 7.82 13.74 1.63
N GLY A 381 8.53 13.84 2.76
CA GLY A 381 9.51 12.84 3.21
C GLY A 381 8.87 11.47 3.35
N ALA A 382 7.71 11.42 4.02
CA ALA A 382 6.93 10.20 4.16
C ALA A 382 6.59 9.55 2.80
N MET A 383 6.01 10.33 1.89
CA MET A 383 5.57 9.87 0.58
C MET A 383 6.71 9.32 -0.28
N THR A 384 7.84 10.03 -0.28
CA THR A 384 9.04 9.61 -1.02
C THR A 384 9.70 8.39 -0.39
N GLY A 385 9.79 8.36 0.95
CA GLY A 385 10.35 7.25 1.71
C GLY A 385 9.61 5.95 1.50
N GLY A 386 8.30 5.92 1.76
CA GLY A 386 7.54 4.68 1.64
C GLY A 386 7.44 4.15 0.21
N THR A 387 7.41 5.02 -0.79
CA THR A 387 7.46 4.57 -2.20
C THR A 387 8.82 4.00 -2.57
N LEU A 388 9.91 4.68 -2.23
CA LEU A 388 11.26 4.25 -2.58
C LEU A 388 11.68 3.00 -1.82
N VAL A 389 11.45 2.96 -0.52
CA VAL A 389 11.77 1.80 0.31
C VAL A 389 10.86 0.62 -0.01
N GLY A 390 9.58 0.86 -0.33
CA GLY A 390 8.69 -0.17 -0.85
C GLY A 390 9.26 -0.85 -2.11
N TYR A 391 9.75 -0.06 -3.07
CA TYR A 391 10.47 -0.59 -4.24
C TYR A 391 11.77 -1.31 -3.86
N CYS A 392 12.61 -0.71 -3.03
CA CYS A 392 13.87 -1.32 -2.58
C CYS A 392 13.66 -2.63 -1.81
N SER A 393 12.52 -2.80 -1.13
CA SER A 393 12.18 -4.05 -0.44
C SER A 393 12.04 -5.23 -1.38
N GLN A 394 11.74 -4.98 -2.66
CA GLN A 394 11.72 -6.02 -3.68
C GLN A 394 13.12 -6.53 -4.01
N ILE A 395 14.16 -5.72 -3.81
CA ILE A 395 15.56 -6.08 -4.10
C ILE A 395 16.21 -6.71 -2.86
N PHE A 396 16.12 -6.01 -1.73
CA PHE A 396 16.85 -6.37 -0.51
C PHE A 396 16.07 -7.28 0.44
N GLY A 397 14.78 -7.51 0.19
CA GLY A 397 13.89 -8.21 1.11
C GLY A 397 13.14 -7.27 2.04
N ARG A 398 12.01 -7.76 2.59
CA ARG A 398 11.06 -7.01 3.41
C ARG A 398 11.67 -6.67 4.77
N ARG A 399 12.17 -7.68 5.49
CA ARG A 399 12.74 -7.54 6.84
C ARG A 399 13.96 -6.65 6.87
N PHE A 400 14.88 -6.88 5.92
CA PHE A 400 16.12 -6.14 5.83
C PHE A 400 15.85 -4.65 5.64
N SER A 401 14.92 -4.31 4.74
CA SER A 401 14.54 -2.93 4.47
C SER A 401 13.93 -2.23 5.70
N ILE A 402 13.06 -2.94 6.44
CA ILE A 402 12.49 -2.43 7.69
C ILE A 402 13.58 -2.17 8.74
N ILE A 403 14.50 -3.12 8.95
CA ILE A 403 15.56 -2.99 9.95
C ILE A 403 16.51 -1.83 9.62
N VAL A 404 16.92 -1.70 8.35
CA VAL A 404 17.80 -0.61 7.92
C VAL A 404 17.12 0.74 8.12
N MET A 405 15.84 0.88 7.76
CA MET A 405 15.11 2.14 8.00
C MET A 405 14.95 2.45 9.49
N SER A 406 14.70 1.45 10.34
CA SER A 406 14.62 1.65 11.79
C SER A 406 15.97 2.06 12.41
N ILE A 407 17.09 1.54 11.89
CA ILE A 407 18.44 1.94 12.36
C ILE A 407 18.76 3.38 11.92
N ILE A 408 18.46 3.73 10.67
CA ILE A 408 18.71 5.08 10.15
C ILE A 408 17.79 6.10 10.85
N GLY A 409 16.50 5.79 11.03
CA GLY A 409 15.57 6.61 11.81
C GLY A 409 16.03 6.79 13.25
N GLY A 410 16.46 5.71 13.91
CA GLY A 410 17.04 5.78 15.24
C GLY A 410 18.24 6.72 15.35
N ALA A 411 19.09 6.80 14.32
CA ALA A 411 20.21 7.74 14.27
C ALA A 411 19.77 9.20 14.02
N LEU A 412 18.62 9.40 13.36
CA LEU A 412 18.04 10.71 13.04
C LEU A 412 17.18 11.29 14.18
N LEU A 413 16.96 10.57 15.27
CA LEU A 413 16.24 11.07 16.44
C LEU A 413 16.90 12.30 17.09
N TYR A 414 18.24 12.36 17.11
CA TYR A 414 18.94 13.53 17.65
C TYR A 414 18.63 14.80 16.83
N PRO A 415 18.84 14.83 15.50
CA PRO A 415 18.47 16.00 14.72
C PRO A 415 16.96 16.29 14.72
N TYR A 416 16.10 15.27 14.88
CA TYR A 416 14.65 15.44 14.92
C TYR A 416 14.13 16.16 16.19
N GLY A 417 14.68 15.82 17.36
CA GLY A 417 14.21 16.36 18.65
C GLY A 417 14.98 17.58 19.18
N PHE A 418 16.22 17.81 18.74
CA PHE A 418 17.12 18.77 19.40
C PHE A 418 17.59 19.94 18.53
N ILE A 419 17.34 19.93 17.22
CA ILE A 419 17.70 21.06 16.35
C ILE A 419 16.62 22.14 16.45
N SER A 420 16.97 23.28 17.03
CA SER A 420 16.06 24.43 17.25
C SER A 420 15.98 25.42 16.07
N ASN A 421 16.82 25.24 15.04
CA ASN A 421 16.85 26.10 13.86
C ASN A 421 15.92 25.58 12.74
N LYS A 422 15.73 26.38 11.68
CA LYS A 422 14.95 25.98 10.47
C LYS A 422 15.44 24.67 9.82
N ASN A 423 16.65 24.23 10.13
CA ASN A 423 17.20 22.94 9.70
C ASN A 423 16.40 21.74 10.25
N VAL A 424 15.58 21.92 11.29
CA VAL A 424 14.66 20.90 11.80
C VAL A 424 13.70 20.39 10.72
N ILE A 425 13.38 21.22 9.72
CA ILE A 425 12.54 20.84 8.58
C ILE A 425 13.17 19.72 7.76
N ALA A 426 14.49 19.76 7.55
CA ALA A 426 15.21 18.69 6.85
C ALA A 426 15.27 17.42 7.72
N ALA A 427 15.46 17.57 9.04
CA ALA A 427 15.39 16.43 9.96
C ALA A 427 14.00 15.78 9.93
N ALA A 428 12.93 16.57 9.88
CA ALA A 428 11.56 16.08 9.77
C ALA A 428 11.32 15.31 8.47
N PHE A 429 11.87 15.78 7.35
CA PHE A 429 11.83 15.07 6.07
C PHE A 429 12.48 13.68 6.18
N PHE A 430 13.72 13.61 6.67
CA PHE A 430 14.46 12.35 6.70
C PHE A 430 13.93 11.38 7.76
N GLU A 431 13.47 11.87 8.91
CA GLU A 431 12.85 11.04 9.92
C GLU A 431 11.57 10.40 9.39
N GLN A 432 10.67 11.21 8.80
CA GLN A 432 9.45 10.67 8.21
C GLN A 432 9.70 9.81 6.97
N PHE A 433 10.77 10.09 6.22
CA PHE A 433 11.23 9.21 5.15
C PHE A 433 11.57 7.81 5.69
N CYS A 434 12.26 7.71 6.83
CA CYS A 434 12.62 6.43 7.42
C CYS A 434 11.40 5.71 8.04
N VAL A 435 10.61 6.42 8.85
CA VAL A 435 9.39 5.88 9.48
C VAL A 435 8.43 5.35 8.42
N GLN A 436 8.11 6.19 7.43
CA GLN A 436 7.13 5.82 6.41
C GLN A 436 7.74 4.95 5.31
N GLY A 437 9.07 5.01 5.15
CA GLY A 437 9.87 4.04 4.41
C GLY A 437 9.62 2.62 4.86
N ALA A 438 9.73 2.36 6.17
CA ALA A 438 9.42 1.07 6.74
C ALA A 438 7.93 0.70 6.52
N TRP A 439 7.01 1.65 6.67
CA TRP A 439 5.58 1.44 6.42
C TRP A 439 5.26 1.08 4.97
N GLY A 440 6.01 1.58 3.98
CA GLY A 440 5.80 1.23 2.57
C GLY A 440 5.91 -0.26 2.28
N VAL A 441 6.64 -1.00 3.12
CA VAL A 441 6.83 -2.45 3.04
C VAL A 441 5.65 -3.22 3.68
N ILE A 442 4.90 -2.59 4.58
CA ILE A 442 3.90 -3.28 5.42
C ILE A 442 2.74 -3.88 4.64
N PRO A 443 2.07 -3.16 3.70
CA PRO A 443 0.93 -3.75 2.99
C PRO A 443 1.29 -5.06 2.30
N ILE A 444 2.42 -5.13 1.58
CA ILE A 444 2.88 -6.38 0.97
C ILE A 444 3.32 -7.42 2.02
N TYR A 445 4.04 -7.01 3.06
CA TYR A 445 4.51 -7.93 4.09
C TYR A 445 3.35 -8.64 4.80
N LEU A 446 2.29 -7.91 5.18
CA LEU A 446 1.10 -8.52 5.79
C LEU A 446 0.36 -9.43 4.81
N MET A 447 0.29 -9.06 3.53
CA MET A 447 -0.39 -9.83 2.50
C MET A 447 0.34 -11.15 2.18
N GLU A 448 1.68 -11.16 2.20
CA GLU A 448 2.53 -12.34 2.00
C GLU A 448 2.48 -13.30 3.20
N LEU A 449 2.40 -12.75 4.43
CA LEU A 449 2.25 -13.54 5.65
C LEU A 449 0.86 -14.18 5.77
N SER A 450 -0.17 -13.45 5.37
CA SER A 450 -1.55 -13.87 5.60
C SER A 450 -1.94 -15.10 4.77
N PRO A 451 -2.66 -16.07 5.36
CA PRO A 451 -3.23 -17.19 4.63
C PRO A 451 -4.20 -16.66 3.56
N GLY A 452 -4.22 -17.31 2.40
CA GLY A 452 -4.98 -16.82 1.26
C GLY A 452 -6.47 -16.66 1.60
N SER A 453 -7.06 -17.75 2.04
CA SER A 453 -8.43 -17.92 2.53
C SER A 453 -9.02 -16.78 3.38
N PHE A 454 -8.22 -16.20 4.28
CA PHE A 454 -8.61 -15.17 5.26
C PHE A 454 -7.73 -13.94 5.20
N ARG A 455 -7.17 -13.64 4.03
CA ARG A 455 -6.17 -12.59 3.87
C ARG A 455 -6.71 -11.24 4.31
N THR A 456 -7.92 -10.88 3.89
CA THR A 456 -8.50 -9.57 4.21
C THR A 456 -8.76 -9.44 5.71
N PHE A 457 -9.29 -10.51 6.31
CA PHE A 457 -9.54 -10.59 7.75
C PHE A 457 -8.25 -10.46 8.57
N VAL A 458 -7.21 -11.22 8.23
CA VAL A 458 -5.93 -11.22 8.98
C VAL A 458 -5.22 -9.88 8.86
N VAL A 459 -5.12 -9.32 7.64
CA VAL A 459 -4.49 -8.01 7.40
C VAL A 459 -5.26 -6.90 8.11
N GLY A 460 -6.59 -6.84 7.93
CA GLY A 460 -7.42 -5.80 8.55
C GLY A 460 -7.39 -5.87 10.07
N THR A 461 -7.57 -7.07 10.64
CA THR A 461 -7.63 -7.27 12.09
C THR A 461 -6.30 -6.99 12.76
N SER A 462 -5.18 -7.46 12.19
CA SER A 462 -3.85 -7.17 12.74
C SER A 462 -3.51 -5.68 12.71
N TYR A 463 -3.86 -4.99 11.63
CA TYR A 463 -3.65 -3.55 11.51
C TYR A 463 -4.43 -2.78 12.59
N GLN A 464 -5.73 -3.03 12.73
CA GLN A 464 -6.57 -2.28 13.67
C GLN A 464 -6.33 -2.64 15.13
N LEU A 465 -6.05 -3.91 15.45
CA LEU A 465 -5.65 -4.28 16.82
C LEU A 465 -4.29 -3.66 17.19
N GLY A 466 -3.34 -3.60 16.24
CA GLY A 466 -2.08 -2.89 16.45
C GLY A 466 -2.29 -1.40 16.72
N ASN A 467 -3.19 -0.77 15.96
CA ASN A 467 -3.57 0.63 16.15
C ASN A 467 -4.24 0.88 17.52
N LEU A 468 -5.13 -0.02 17.95
CA LEU A 468 -5.73 0.04 19.29
C LEU A 468 -4.65 -0.01 20.39
N VAL A 469 -3.66 -0.88 20.27
CA VAL A 469 -2.56 -0.98 21.25
C VAL A 469 -1.74 0.32 21.28
N SER A 470 -1.51 0.97 20.14
CA SER A 470 -0.76 2.23 20.08
C SER A 470 -1.58 3.48 20.38
N SER A 471 -2.90 3.38 20.56
CA SER A 471 -3.78 4.54 20.80
C SER A 471 -3.39 5.37 22.04
N ALA A 472 -2.67 4.76 22.98
CA ALA A 472 -2.17 5.43 24.18
C ALA A 472 -0.82 6.16 23.97
N SER A 473 -0.20 6.08 22.78
CA SER A 473 1.13 6.62 22.48
C SER A 473 1.29 8.10 22.86
N SER A 474 0.49 9.00 22.28
CA SER A 474 0.57 10.43 22.56
C SER A 474 0.17 10.78 23.99
N THR A 475 -0.66 9.96 24.66
CA THR A 475 -0.94 10.12 26.11
C THR A 475 0.27 9.74 26.97
N ILE A 476 0.97 8.66 26.62
CA ILE A 476 2.21 8.22 27.29
C ILE A 476 3.26 9.31 27.14
N GLU A 477 3.47 9.84 25.94
CA GLU A 477 4.43 10.90 25.69
C GLU A 477 4.06 12.20 26.41
N ALA A 478 2.79 12.61 26.40
CA ALA A 478 2.35 13.78 27.15
C ALA A 478 2.62 13.64 28.66
N THR A 479 2.30 12.48 29.23
CA THR A 479 2.51 12.18 30.66
C THR A 479 4.00 12.14 31.03
N ILE A 480 4.85 11.60 30.15
CA ILE A 480 6.31 11.61 30.36
C ILE A 480 6.87 13.03 30.20
N GLY A 481 6.32 13.82 29.27
CA GLY A 481 6.65 15.23 29.06
C GLY A 481 6.50 16.09 30.30
N GLU A 482 5.50 15.81 31.14
CA GLU A 482 5.31 16.51 32.41
C GLU A 482 6.52 16.44 33.35
N ARG A 483 7.40 15.44 33.18
CA ARG A 483 8.63 15.27 33.97
C ARG A 483 9.79 16.16 33.52
N PHE A 484 9.69 16.80 32.35
CA PHE A 484 10.71 17.67 31.76
C PHE A 484 10.17 19.08 31.52
N PRO A 485 9.94 19.89 32.58
CA PRO A 485 9.36 21.23 32.44
C PRO A 485 10.35 22.23 31.86
N LEU A 486 9.89 23.03 30.89
CA LEU A 486 10.57 24.21 30.37
C LEU A 486 10.09 25.48 31.11
N PRO A 487 10.85 26.60 31.05
CA PRO A 487 10.41 27.87 31.61
C PRO A 487 9.04 28.28 31.04
N SER A 488 8.08 28.56 31.93
CA SER A 488 6.72 28.95 31.56
C SER A 488 6.72 30.21 30.69
N LYS A 489 5.83 30.26 29.70
CA LYS A 489 5.65 31.43 28.85
C LYS A 489 4.31 32.07 29.18
N THR A 490 4.32 33.38 29.38
CA THR A 490 3.09 34.16 29.50
C THR A 490 2.61 34.49 28.09
N VAL A 491 1.47 33.94 27.69
CA VAL A 491 0.80 34.27 26.42
C VAL A 491 -0.55 34.86 26.80
N ASP A 492 -0.82 36.09 26.33
CA ASP A 492 -2.07 36.82 26.60
C ASP A 492 -2.48 36.94 28.09
N GLY A 493 -1.49 37.02 28.98
CA GLY A 493 -1.72 37.16 30.43
C GLY A 493 -1.89 35.85 31.19
N GLU A 494 -1.98 34.70 30.51
CA GLU A 494 -2.04 33.38 31.12
C GLU A 494 -0.66 32.69 31.12
N THR A 495 -0.35 31.99 32.21
CA THR A 495 0.91 31.25 32.35
C THR A 495 0.76 29.87 31.73
N VAL A 496 1.29 29.68 30.52
CA VAL A 496 1.26 28.39 29.83
C VAL A 496 2.48 27.56 30.24
N LYS A 497 2.23 26.36 30.79
CA LYS A 497 3.27 25.37 31.10
C LYS A 497 3.84 24.81 29.80
N ARG A 498 5.16 24.75 29.70
CA ARG A 498 5.88 24.21 28.53
C ARG A 498 6.70 23.01 28.96
N TYR A 499 6.87 22.05 28.07
CA TYR A 499 7.58 20.79 28.33
C TYR A 499 8.57 20.49 27.20
N GLU A 500 9.67 19.82 27.52
CA GLU A 500 10.72 19.45 26.57
C GLU A 500 10.36 18.15 25.83
N TYR A 501 9.38 18.26 24.92
CA TYR A 501 8.86 17.13 24.15
C TYR A 501 9.93 16.45 23.27
N GLY A 502 10.98 17.17 22.84
CA GLY A 502 12.05 16.60 22.02
C GLY A 502 12.79 15.44 22.69
N ILE A 503 13.06 15.52 24.01
CA ILE A 503 13.68 14.42 24.77
C ILE A 503 12.73 13.22 24.84
N VAL A 504 11.45 13.49 25.09
CA VAL A 504 10.44 12.43 25.25
C VAL A 504 10.25 11.66 23.96
N ILE A 505 10.04 12.38 22.85
CA ILE A 505 9.89 11.79 21.51
C ILE A 505 11.14 10.97 21.17
N ALA A 506 12.34 11.48 21.44
CA ALA A 506 13.58 10.75 21.15
C ALA A 506 13.71 9.45 21.97
N ILE A 507 13.42 9.47 23.28
CA ILE A 507 13.48 8.26 24.13
C ILE A 507 12.39 7.26 23.72
N PHE A 508 11.17 7.74 23.49
CA PHE A 508 10.04 6.91 23.12
C PHE A 508 10.30 6.22 21.77
N MET A 509 10.68 6.99 20.76
CA MET A 509 10.99 6.47 19.43
C MET A 509 12.19 5.53 19.43
N ALA A 510 13.24 5.79 20.23
CA ALA A 510 14.37 4.87 20.34
C ALA A 510 13.94 3.49 20.86
N CYS A 511 13.06 3.47 21.88
CA CYS A 511 12.47 2.22 22.38
C CYS A 511 11.62 1.52 21.30
N VAL A 512 10.81 2.28 20.56
CA VAL A 512 9.94 1.75 19.51
C VAL A 512 10.75 1.19 18.33
N PHE A 513 11.78 1.87 17.85
CA PHE A 513 12.67 1.34 16.81
C PHE A 513 13.35 0.05 17.27
N GLY A 514 13.84 -0.01 18.51
CA GLY A 514 14.38 -1.24 19.10
C GLY A 514 13.36 -2.37 19.12
N TYR A 515 12.12 -2.09 19.52
CA TYR A 515 11.01 -3.05 19.52
C TYR A 515 10.70 -3.58 18.11
N VAL A 516 10.57 -2.68 17.13
CA VAL A 516 10.31 -3.03 15.72
C VAL A 516 11.45 -3.88 15.15
N ILE A 517 12.71 -3.54 15.44
CA ILE A 517 13.87 -4.32 15.01
C ILE A 517 13.81 -5.74 15.57
N ILE A 518 13.58 -5.89 16.88
CA ILE A 518 13.52 -7.20 17.54
C ILE A 518 12.41 -8.06 16.93
N LEU A 519 11.20 -7.51 16.79
CA LEU A 519 10.08 -8.27 16.20
C LEU A 519 10.31 -8.58 14.71
N THR A 520 10.92 -7.68 13.95
CA THR A 520 11.20 -7.92 12.54
C THR A 520 12.20 -9.08 12.38
N ILE A 521 13.23 -9.14 13.24
CA ILE A 521 14.18 -10.26 13.27
C ILE A 521 13.47 -11.58 13.60
N LEU A 522 12.56 -11.57 14.59
CA LEU A 522 11.89 -12.78 15.09
C LEU A 522 10.80 -13.34 14.16
N GLY A 523 10.15 -12.52 13.33
CA GLY A 523 9.04 -12.97 12.49
C GLY A 523 9.44 -14.00 11.42
N PRO A 524 8.54 -14.39 10.52
CA PRO A 524 8.85 -15.01 9.23
C PRO A 524 8.88 -13.99 8.05
N GLU A 525 9.57 -14.28 6.95
CA GLU A 525 9.40 -13.57 5.67
C GLU A 525 9.11 -14.61 4.58
N TYR A 526 8.00 -14.41 3.89
CA TYR A 526 7.58 -15.23 2.74
C TYR A 526 7.58 -14.36 1.50
N LYS A 527 8.73 -13.75 1.21
CA LYS A 527 8.92 -12.87 0.06
C LYS A 527 8.52 -13.61 -1.21
N ASP A 528 7.77 -12.94 -2.09
CA ASP A 528 7.33 -13.44 -3.39
C ASP A 528 6.42 -14.69 -3.30
N ARG A 529 5.74 -14.90 -2.16
CA ARG A 529 4.75 -15.97 -2.03
C ARG A 529 3.68 -15.85 -3.12
N HIS A 530 3.52 -16.91 -3.92
CA HIS A 530 2.44 -17.02 -4.89
C HIS A 530 1.09 -16.97 -4.15
N MET A 531 0.23 -16.02 -4.53
CA MET A 531 -1.08 -15.80 -3.88
C MET A 531 -2.22 -16.60 -4.52
N GLY A 532 -1.94 -17.30 -5.63
CA GLY A 532 -2.88 -18.11 -6.39
C GLY A 532 -3.30 -19.38 -5.66
N VAL A 533 -4.40 -19.97 -6.14
CA VAL A 533 -5.09 -21.09 -5.50
C VAL A 533 -4.25 -22.37 -5.44
N ALA A 534 -3.40 -22.62 -6.45
CA ALA A 534 -2.58 -23.82 -6.56
C ALA A 534 -1.50 -23.97 -5.47
N HIS A 535 -1.21 -22.93 -4.69
CA HIS A 535 -0.19 -22.94 -3.63
C HIS A 535 -0.79 -22.72 -2.23
N ASP A 536 -2.12 -22.81 -2.10
CA ASP A 536 -2.84 -22.63 -0.84
C ASP A 536 -3.15 -23.99 -0.18
N HIS A 537 -2.21 -24.49 0.61
CA HIS A 537 -2.34 -25.76 1.33
C HIS A 537 -3.53 -25.80 2.30
N ASP A 538 -3.95 -24.66 2.85
CA ASP A 538 -5.09 -24.60 3.77
C ASP A 538 -6.41 -24.81 3.00
N LEU A 539 -6.49 -24.28 1.77
CA LEU A 539 -7.61 -24.54 0.87
C LEU A 539 -7.60 -25.98 0.35
N GLU A 540 -6.43 -26.53 0.06
CA GLU A 540 -6.25 -27.93 -0.34
C GLU A 540 -6.74 -28.91 0.74
N GLU A 541 -6.41 -28.66 2.01
CA GLU A 541 -6.86 -29.48 3.14
C GLU A 541 -8.38 -29.34 3.39
N ALA A 542 -8.94 -28.15 3.18
CA ALA A 542 -10.37 -27.88 3.43
C ALA A 542 -11.30 -28.32 2.29
N ALA A 543 -10.88 -28.18 1.03
CA ALA A 543 -11.68 -28.48 -0.16
C ALA A 543 -11.28 -29.80 -0.85
N GLY A 544 -10.11 -30.36 -0.51
CA GLY A 544 -9.55 -31.56 -1.12
C GLY A 544 -8.70 -31.25 -2.35
N SER A 545 -7.55 -31.93 -2.46
CA SER A 545 -6.55 -31.79 -3.54
C SER A 545 -7.17 -31.87 -4.95
N ASN A 546 -8.10 -32.81 -5.15
CA ASN A 546 -8.79 -32.98 -6.44
C ASN A 546 -9.61 -31.76 -6.89
N ALA A 547 -10.21 -31.00 -5.95
CA ALA A 547 -11.00 -29.81 -6.27
C ALA A 547 -10.10 -28.62 -6.64
N VAL A 548 -8.95 -28.51 -5.96
CA VAL A 548 -7.92 -27.50 -6.24
C VAL A 548 -7.30 -27.74 -7.62
N ASP A 549 -6.91 -28.99 -7.92
CA ASP A 549 -6.30 -29.35 -9.21
C ASP A 549 -7.25 -29.14 -10.41
N GLN A 550 -8.54 -29.44 -10.24
CA GLN A 550 -9.54 -29.23 -11.30
C GLN A 550 -9.68 -27.76 -11.68
N VAL A 551 -9.62 -26.86 -10.71
CA VAL A 551 -9.73 -25.41 -10.96
C VAL A 551 -8.41 -24.83 -11.44
N ALA A 552 -7.28 -25.27 -10.88
CA ALA A 552 -5.93 -24.85 -11.29
C ALA A 552 -5.61 -25.26 -12.75
N HIS A 553 -6.16 -26.37 -13.23
CA HIS A 553 -5.93 -26.89 -14.59
C HIS A 553 -7.10 -26.68 -15.56
N ALA A 554 -8.15 -25.93 -15.19
CA ALA A 554 -9.30 -25.68 -16.06
C ALA A 554 -8.91 -24.87 -17.32
N PRO A 555 -9.47 -25.19 -18.51
CA PRO A 555 -9.20 -24.46 -19.75
C PRO A 555 -9.73 -23.03 -19.65
N GLY A 556 -8.82 -22.10 -19.44
CA GLY A 556 -9.09 -20.73 -18.99
C GLY A 556 -7.93 -20.19 -18.14
N HIS A 557 -7.10 -21.09 -17.61
CA HIS A 557 -5.78 -20.81 -17.06
C HIS A 557 -4.86 -20.30 -18.18
N ARG A 558 -4.94 -19.00 -18.51
CA ARG A 558 -3.75 -18.33 -19.05
C ARG A 558 -2.74 -18.40 -17.93
N ARG A 559 -1.72 -19.25 -18.08
CA ARG A 559 -0.51 -19.16 -17.28
C ARG A 559 -0.09 -17.69 -17.32
N THR A 560 -0.29 -16.96 -16.23
CA THR A 560 0.47 -15.76 -15.96
C THR A 560 1.85 -16.21 -15.49
N SER A 561 2.53 -17.05 -16.27
CA SER A 561 3.98 -17.09 -16.21
C SER A 561 4.43 -15.81 -16.90
N THR A 562 5.40 -15.16 -16.28
CA THR A 562 6.05 -13.93 -16.74
C THR A 562 6.55 -14.03 -18.21
N GLU A 563 6.61 -15.22 -18.78
CA GLU A 563 7.02 -15.54 -20.16
C GLU A 563 6.09 -14.93 -21.23
N ASP A 564 4.76 -14.99 -21.08
CA ASP A 564 3.83 -14.50 -22.12
C ASP A 564 3.77 -12.97 -22.22
N GLN A 565 4.20 -12.24 -21.18
CA GLN A 565 4.27 -10.77 -21.21
C GLN A 565 5.59 -10.24 -21.77
N ILE A 566 6.64 -11.07 -21.81
CA ILE A 566 7.95 -10.69 -22.37
C ILE A 566 7.92 -10.80 -23.90
N GLU A 567 7.04 -11.62 -24.48
CA GLU A 567 6.95 -11.79 -25.93
C GLU A 567 6.26 -10.62 -26.67
N LYS A 568 5.68 -9.65 -25.94
CA LYS A 568 4.91 -8.52 -26.51
C LYS A 568 5.37 -7.11 -26.12
N ALA A 569 6.53 -6.98 -25.46
CA ALA A 569 7.19 -5.70 -25.21
C ALA A 569 8.55 -5.69 -25.92
#